data_AF-A0A3C0IVL0-F1
#
_entry.id   AF-A0A3C0IVL0-F1
#
_cell.length_a   1.000
_cell.length_b   1.000
_cell.length_c   1.000
_cell.angle_alpha   90.00
_cell.angle_beta   90.00
_cell.angle_gamma   90.00
#
_symmetry.space_group_name_H-M   'P 1'
#
loop_
_entity.id
_entity.type
_entity.pdbx_description
1 polymer ?
#
loop_
_entity_poly.entity_id
_entity_poly.type
_entity_poly.pdbx_seq_one_letter_code
_entity_poly.pdbx_strand_id
1 'polypeptide(L)'
;MTTIKGPAIFLAQFASDEAPFNTLDNICRWAASLGFVGVQIPSWDQRFIDLQKAAESKTYADEIKGIVASHGMHITELSTHLQGQLVAVHP
;
A
#
# COMPACT_ATOMS: atom_id res chain seq x y z
N MET A 1 13.56 3.11 22.23
CA MET A 1 12.99 3.33 20.87
C MET A 1 14.12 3.60 19.87
N THR A 2 15.01 2.64 19.65
CA THR A 2 16.20 2.82 18.79
C THR A 2 16.00 2.31 17.36
N THR A 3 14.86 1.67 17.07
CA THR A 3 14.60 0.98 15.78
C THR A 3 13.40 1.54 15.01
N ILE A 4 12.72 2.57 15.50
CA ILE A 4 11.60 3.21 14.78
C ILE A 4 12.17 3.97 13.59
N LYS A 5 11.69 3.64 12.38
CA LYS A 5 12.19 4.19 11.12
C LYS A 5 11.41 5.41 10.62
N GLY A 6 10.28 5.74 11.26
CA GLY A 6 9.41 6.86 10.92
C GLY A 6 7.94 6.43 10.75
N PRO A 7 7.05 7.37 10.40
CA PRO A 7 5.62 7.11 10.30
C PRO A 7 5.27 6.32 9.03
N ALA A 8 4.27 5.43 9.16
CA ALA A 8 3.68 4.68 8.06
C ALA A 8 2.18 4.99 7.94
N ILE A 9 1.64 4.86 6.74
CA ILE A 9 0.23 5.12 6.42
C ILE A 9 -0.44 3.87 5.84
N PHE A 10 -1.70 3.65 6.22
CA PHE A 10 -2.53 2.59 5.63
C PHE A 10 -3.37 3.14 4.46
N LEU A 11 -3.06 2.71 3.24
CA LEU A 11 -3.68 3.29 2.04
C LEU A 11 -5.18 3.04 1.93
N ALA A 12 -5.70 1.94 2.47
CA ALA A 12 -7.13 1.61 2.35
C ALA A 12 -8.05 2.68 2.95
N GLN A 13 -7.55 3.45 3.92
CA GLN A 13 -8.31 4.54 4.55
C GLN A 13 -8.57 5.73 3.61
N PHE A 14 -7.78 5.84 2.54
CA PHE A 14 -7.80 6.98 1.63
C PHE A 14 -8.14 6.58 0.18
N ALA A 15 -8.13 5.28 -0.13
CA ALA A 15 -8.39 4.74 -1.45
C ALA A 15 -9.71 5.27 -2.04
N SER A 16 -9.63 5.77 -3.27
CA SER A 16 -10.77 6.32 -4.01
C SER A 16 -10.52 6.18 -5.51
N ASP A 17 -11.55 6.36 -6.33
CA ASP A 17 -11.41 6.39 -7.79
C ASP A 17 -10.80 7.71 -8.32
N GLU A 18 -10.72 8.72 -7.46
CA GLU A 18 -10.22 10.07 -7.80
C GLU A 18 -8.74 10.26 -7.41
N ALA A 19 -8.02 11.03 -8.23
CA ALA A 19 -6.64 11.41 -7.93
C ALA A 19 -6.57 12.31 -6.67
N PRO A 20 -5.52 12.20 -5.83
CA PRO A 20 -4.34 11.35 -5.99
C PRO A 20 -4.51 9.92 -5.45
N PHE A 21 -5.70 9.49 -5.06
CA PHE A 21 -5.91 8.27 -4.28
C PHE A 21 -6.20 7.00 -5.10
N ASN A 22 -6.09 7.10 -6.42
CA ASN A 22 -6.56 6.12 -7.37
C ASN A 22 -5.47 5.26 -8.03
N THR A 23 -4.20 5.52 -7.74
CA THR A 23 -3.06 4.71 -8.20
C THR A 23 -1.97 4.68 -7.13
N LEU A 24 -1.13 3.63 -7.14
CA LEU A 24 -0.03 3.50 -6.18
C LEU A 24 0.98 4.68 -6.27
N ASP A 25 1.34 5.11 -7.47
CA ASP A 25 2.29 6.20 -7.66
C ASP A 25 1.76 7.53 -7.08
N ASN A 26 0.52 7.89 -7.44
CA ASN A 26 -0.08 9.15 -7.01
C ASN A 26 -0.25 9.21 -5.49
N ILE A 27 -0.73 8.12 -4.88
CA ILE A 27 -1.01 8.09 -3.44
C ILE A 27 0.29 8.03 -2.63
N CYS A 28 1.33 7.35 -3.12
CA CYS A 28 2.66 7.38 -2.50
C CYS A 28 3.29 8.77 -2.59
N ARG A 29 3.16 9.47 -3.73
CA ARG A 29 3.62 10.85 -3.86
C ARG A 29 2.94 11.78 -2.85
N TRP A 30 1.63 11.65 -2.71
CA TRP A 30 0.85 12.39 -1.71
C TRP A 30 1.31 12.05 -0.29
N ALA A 31 1.43 10.77 0.06
CA ALA A 31 1.86 10.35 1.40
C ALA A 31 3.27 10.84 1.74
N ALA A 32 4.21 10.74 0.79
CA ALA A 32 5.57 11.26 0.95
C ALA A 32 5.57 12.77 1.20
N SER A 33 4.71 13.54 0.52
CA SER A 33 4.57 14.99 0.74
C SER A 33 4.10 15.37 2.15
N LEU A 34 3.46 14.44 2.86
CA LEU A 34 3.03 14.59 4.25
C LEU A 34 4.08 14.10 5.27
N GLY A 35 5.22 13.58 4.82
CA GLY A 35 6.31 13.10 5.67
C GLY A 35 6.23 11.62 6.06
N PHE A 36 5.35 10.83 5.44
CA PHE A 36 5.33 9.37 5.62
C PHE A 36 6.53 8.72 4.93
N VAL A 37 7.14 7.75 5.59
CA VAL A 37 8.28 6.96 5.06
C VAL A 37 7.93 5.48 4.88
N GLY A 38 6.75 5.06 5.38
CA GLY A 38 6.24 3.71 5.26
C GLY A 38 4.83 3.67 4.67
N VAL A 39 4.49 2.59 3.99
CA VAL A 39 3.15 2.37 3.45
C VAL A 39 2.70 0.93 3.66
N GLN A 40 1.47 0.78 4.16
CA GLN A 40 0.75 -0.49 4.19
C GLN A 40 -0.20 -0.54 2.99
N ILE A 41 -0.04 -1.56 2.14
CA ILE A 41 -0.84 -1.72 0.91
C ILE A 41 -1.99 -2.70 1.16
N PRO A 42 -3.25 -2.34 0.90
CA PRO A 42 -4.35 -3.29 0.92
C PRO A 42 -4.23 -4.26 -0.25
N SER A 43 -4.03 -5.54 0.05
CA SER A 43 -3.76 -6.54 -0.97
C SER A 43 -4.99 -6.93 -1.81
N TRP A 44 -6.17 -6.39 -1.48
CA TRP A 44 -7.41 -6.64 -2.22
C TRP A 44 -7.65 -5.59 -3.30
N ASP A 45 -7.03 -4.41 -3.19
CA ASP A 45 -7.31 -3.29 -4.08
C ASP A 45 -6.36 -3.30 -5.29
N GLN A 46 -6.91 -3.67 -6.45
CA GLN A 46 -6.20 -3.76 -7.72
C GLN A 46 -5.67 -2.40 -8.22
N ARG A 47 -6.16 -1.27 -7.68
CA ARG A 47 -5.59 0.06 -7.97
C ARG A 47 -4.14 0.18 -7.47
N PHE A 48 -3.78 -0.60 -6.46
CA PHE A 48 -2.46 -0.54 -5.83
C PHE A 48 -1.61 -1.79 -6.06
N ILE A 49 -2.22 -2.97 -6.12
CA ILE A 49 -1.48 -4.22 -6.30
C ILE A 49 -2.37 -5.32 -6.92
N ASP A 50 -1.82 -6.02 -7.91
CA ASP A 50 -2.31 -7.34 -8.33
C ASP A 50 -1.62 -8.40 -7.47
N LEU A 51 -2.34 -8.91 -6.47
CA LEU A 51 -1.78 -9.85 -5.50
C LEU A 51 -1.33 -11.17 -6.13
N GLN A 52 -2.09 -11.68 -7.11
CA GLN A 52 -1.73 -12.94 -7.77
C GLN A 52 -0.45 -12.76 -8.59
N LYS A 53 -0.38 -11.68 -9.39
CA LYS A 53 0.82 -11.37 -10.16
C LYS A 53 2.03 -11.13 -9.25
N ALA A 54 1.85 -10.52 -8.08
CA ALA A 54 2.91 -10.35 -7.09
C ALA A 54 3.40 -11.69 -6.51
N ALA A 55 2.52 -12.68 -6.37
CA ALA A 55 2.90 -14.02 -5.93
C ALA A 55 3.64 -14.83 -7.01
N GLU A 56 3.27 -14.64 -8.28
CA GLU A 56 3.77 -15.44 -9.40
C GLU A 56 4.97 -14.79 -10.13
N SER A 57 5.18 -13.48 -9.98
CA SER A 57 6.24 -12.74 -10.66
C SER A 57 7.06 -11.89 -9.70
N LYS A 58 8.31 -12.32 -9.48
CA LYS A 58 9.31 -11.54 -8.73
C LYS A 58 9.53 -10.16 -9.34
N THR A 59 9.58 -10.08 -10.67
CA THR A 59 9.77 -8.81 -11.39
C THR A 59 8.66 -7.83 -11.04
N TYR A 60 7.40 -8.26 -11.05
CA TYR A 60 6.28 -7.39 -10.69
C TYR A 60 6.31 -6.98 -9.21
N ALA A 61 6.69 -7.88 -8.31
CA ALA A 61 6.88 -7.53 -6.90
C ALA A 61 7.99 -6.48 -6.71
N ASP A 62 9.07 -6.57 -7.49
CA ASP A 62 10.17 -5.60 -7.47
C ASP A 62 9.79 -4.27 -8.15
N GLU A 63 8.93 -4.28 -9.18
CA GLU A 63 8.32 -3.06 -9.77
C GLU A 63 7.47 -2.32 -8.74
N ILE A 64 6.60 -3.02 -8.01
CA ILE A 64 5.76 -2.42 -6.96
C ILE A 64 6.62 -1.81 -5.85
N LYS A 65 7.66 -2.52 -5.39
CA LYS A 65 8.64 -1.96 -4.46
C LYS A 65 9.35 -0.74 -5.05
N GLY A 66 9.69 -0.78 -6.34
CA GLY A 66 10.36 0.29 -7.07
C GLY A 66 9.52 1.57 -7.11
N ILE A 67 8.22 1.46 -7.37
CA ILE A 67 7.28 2.60 -7.36
C ILE A 67 7.28 3.25 -5.98
N VAL A 68 7.10 2.48 -4.91
CA VAL A 68 7.08 3.01 -3.53
C VAL A 68 8.43 3.64 -3.16
N ALA A 69 9.54 2.98 -3.51
CA ALA A 69 10.88 3.48 -3.26
C ALA A 69 11.22 4.76 -4.03
N SER A 70 10.63 4.96 -5.22
CA SER A 70 10.84 6.19 -6.01
C SER A 70 10.34 7.45 -5.32
N HIS A 71 9.41 7.30 -4.35
CA HIS A 71 8.92 8.38 -3.49
C HIS A 71 9.63 8.46 -2.13
N GLY A 72 10.74 7.72 -1.96
CA GLY A 72 11.48 7.68 -0.69
C GLY A 72 10.78 6.89 0.43
N MET A 73 9.80 6.07 0.08
CA MET A 73 9.00 5.29 1.03
C MET A 73 9.36 3.79 0.99
N HIS A 74 8.91 3.05 1.99
CA HIS A 74 9.03 1.59 2.06
C HIS A 74 7.68 0.91 2.26
N ILE A 75 7.47 -0.22 1.60
CA ILE A 75 6.34 -1.11 1.93
C ILE A 75 6.62 -1.72 3.30
N THR A 76 5.75 -1.44 4.27
CA THR A 76 5.87 -2.00 5.63
C THR A 76 5.21 -3.37 5.69
N GLU A 77 4.05 -3.52 5.05
CA GLU A 77 3.26 -4.75 5.05
C GLU A 77 2.21 -4.76 3.94
N LEU A 78 1.71 -5.96 3.62
CA LEU A 78 0.51 -6.16 2.82
C LEU A 78 -0.65 -6.48 3.77
N SER A 79 -1.68 -5.63 3.80
CA SER A 79 -2.81 -5.83 4.71
C SER A 79 -3.82 -6.78 4.07
N THR A 80 -4.17 -7.85 4.77
CA THR A 80 -5.11 -8.89 4.31
C THR A 80 -6.43 -8.86 5.09
N HIS A 81 -6.83 -7.70 5.62
CA HIS A 81 -8.03 -7.59 6.47
C HIS A 81 -9.27 -8.21 5.80
N LEU A 82 -9.57 -7.83 4.56
CA LEU A 82 -10.75 -8.36 3.86
C LEU A 82 -10.58 -9.80 3.34
N GLN A 83 -9.35 -10.25 3.07
CA GLN A 83 -9.11 -11.62 2.60
C GLN A 83 -9.05 -12.65 3.73
N GLY A 84 -8.56 -12.23 4.90
CA GLY A 84 -8.29 -13.11 6.04
C GLY A 84 -9.31 -12.99 7.17
N GLN A 85 -10.11 -11.92 7.24
CA GLN A 85 -11.12 -11.77 8.30
C GLN A 85 -12.48 -12.30 7.86
N LEU A 86 -13.10 -13.07 8.75
CA LEU A 86 -14.55 -13.30 8.74
C LEU A 86 -15.24 -11.98 9.09
N VAL A 87 -15.74 -11.26 8.09
CA VAL A 87 -16.53 -10.05 8.29
C VAL A 87 -17.99 -10.45 8.49
N ALA A 88 -18.33 -10.94 9.68
CA ALA A 88 -19.71 -11.18 10.08
C ALA A 88 -20.33 -9.87 10.57
N VAL A 89 -21.03 -9.16 9.69
CA VAL A 89 -21.81 -7.96 10.04
C VAL A 89 -23.29 -8.31 10.04
N HIS A 90 -23.93 -8.14 11.18
CA HIS A 90 -25.38 -8.02 11.29
C HIS A 90 -25.76 -6.57 10.94
N PRO A 91 -26.90 -6.31 10.26
CA PRO A 91 -27.37 -4.96 9.97
C PRO A 91 -27.50 -4.07 11.21
#